data_AF-Q03Y40-F1
#
_entry.id   AF-Q03Y40-F1
#
_cell.length_a   1.000
_cell.length_b   1.000
_cell.length_c   1.000
_cell.angle_alpha   90.00
_cell.angle_beta   90.00
_cell.angle_gamma   90.00
#
_symmetry.space_group_name_H-M   'P 1'
#
loop_
_entity.id
_entity.type
_entity.pdbx_description
1 polymer ?
#
loop_
_entity_poly.entity_id
_entity_poly.type
_entity_poly.pdbx_seq_one_letter_code
_entity_poly.pdbx_strand_id
1 'polypeptide(L)' 'MKYIMVAIWSAIFGEILGYIVSQLNSGTYDFVTVAVIAVIVGEVALVAIPAISGSAAPKEVASEE' A
#
# COMPACT_ATOMS: atom_id res chain seq x y z
N MET A 1 -0.33 16.99 -0.37
CA MET A 1 -1.69 16.39 -0.26
C MET A 1 -1.69 14.89 -0.54
N LYS A 2 -1.17 14.42 -1.69
CA LYS A 2 -1.19 12.99 -2.07
C LYS A 2 -0.65 12.04 -0.98
N TYR A 3 0.57 12.27 -0.49
CA TYR A 3 1.22 11.43 0.52
C TYR A 3 0.46 11.41 1.86
N ILE A 4 0.09 12.59 2.38
CA ILE A 4 -0.72 12.70 3.60
C ILE A 4 -2.04 11.94 3.49
N MET A 5 -2.72 12.02 2.34
CA MET A 5 -3.98 11.30 2.13
C MET A 5 -3.76 9.78 2.10
N VAL A 6 -2.67 9.31 1.49
CA VAL A 6 -2.29 7.90 1.51
C VAL A 6 -1.95 7.45 2.92
N ALA A 7 -1.13 8.19 3.67
CA ALA A 7 -0.83 7.88 5.07
C ALA A 7 -2.09 7.73 5.93
N ILE A 8 -3.06 8.65 5.80
CA ILE A 8 -4.33 8.58 6.55
C ILE A 8 -5.11 7.31 6.18
N TRP A 9 -5.31 7.05 4.90
CA TRP A 9 -6.09 5.89 4.46
C TRP A 9 -5.37 4.56 4.74
N SER A 10 -4.06 4.52 4.58
CA SER A 10 -3.23 3.37 4.90
C SER A 10 -3.28 3.04 6.39
N ALA A 11 -3.25 4.04 7.28
CA ALA A 11 -3.46 3.80 8.70
C ALA A 11 -4.84 3.20 8.97
N ILE A 12 -5.93 3.81 8.46
CA ILE A 12 -7.30 3.35 8.70
C ILE A 12 -7.52 1.92 8.20
N PHE A 13 -7.15 1.62 6.95
CA PHE A 13 -7.31 0.28 6.39
C PHE A 13 -6.34 -0.73 7.00
N GLY A 14 -5.14 -0.27 7.38
CA GLY A 14 -4.16 -1.06 8.11
C GLY A 14 -4.68 -1.59 9.43
N GLU A 15 -5.33 -0.73 10.21
CA GLU A 15 -5.94 -1.13 11.49
C GLU A 15 -7.03 -2.19 11.31
N ILE A 16 -7.91 -2.01 10.32
CA ILE A 16 -8.99 -2.95 10.02
C ILE A 16 -8.41 -4.32 9.63
N LEU A 17 -7.45 -4.33 8.70
CA LEU A 17 -6.79 -5.57 8.25
C LEU A 17 -5.97 -6.22 9.36
N GLY A 18 -5.17 -5.44 10.09
CA GLY A 18 -4.32 -5.91 11.16
C GLY A 18 -5.12 -6.57 12.28
N TYR A 19 -6.25 -5.96 12.68
CA TYR A 19 -7.15 -6.56 13.65
C TYR A 19 -7.74 -7.89 13.16
N ILE A 20 -8.31 -7.92 11.94
CA ILE A 20 -8.91 -9.14 11.38
C ILE A 20 -7.88 -10.27 11.29
N VAL A 21 -6.70 -9.98 10.73
CA VAL A 21 -5.61 -10.96 10.60
C VAL A 21 -5.14 -11.47 11.97
N SER A 22 -5.04 -10.60 12.97
CA SER A 22 -4.70 -11.00 14.34
C SER A 22 -5.73 -11.99 14.90
N GLN A 23 -7.03 -11.72 14.74
CA GLN A 23 -8.08 -12.62 15.22
C GLN A 23 -8.07 -13.97 14.50
N LEU A 24 -7.80 -13.98 13.18
CA LEU A 24 -7.73 -15.21 12.38
C LEU A 24 -6.55 -16.11 12.77
N ASN A 25 -5.44 -15.52 13.20
CA ASN A 25 -4.21 -16.24 13.53
C ASN A 25 -4.01 -16.45 15.04
N SER A 26 -5.01 -16.09 15.87
CA SER A 26 -4.86 -16.04 17.34
C SER A 26 -3.64 -15.23 17.80
N GLY A 27 -3.29 -14.18 17.04
CA GLY A 27 -2.14 -13.31 17.30
C GLY A 27 -2.46 -12.17 18.28
N THR A 28 -1.42 -11.50 18.75
CA THR A 28 -1.55 -10.25 19.54
C THR A 28 -1.68 -9.05 18.60
N TYR A 29 -2.65 -8.19 18.89
CA TYR A 29 -2.89 -6.96 18.15
C TYR A 29 -2.30 -5.76 18.90
N ASP A 30 -1.46 -4.99 18.22
CA ASP A 30 -0.90 -3.72 18.69
C ASP A 30 -1.14 -2.65 17.62
N PHE A 31 -2.04 -1.71 17.94
CA PHE A 31 -2.48 -0.65 17.05
C PHE A 31 -1.36 0.32 16.66
N VAL A 32 -0.34 0.54 17.51
CA VAL A 32 0.76 1.44 17.16
C VAL A 32 1.63 0.79 16.09
N THR A 33 1.97 -0.47 16.30
CA THR A 33 2.78 -1.24 15.36
C THR A 33 2.07 -1.41 14.01
N VAL A 34 0.78 -1.72 14.02
CA VAL A 34 -0.03 -1.86 12.80
C VAL A 34 -0.10 -0.54 12.04
N ALA A 35 -0.41 0.58 12.70
CA ALA A 35 -0.50 1.89 12.05
C ALA A 35 0.80 2.30 11.36
N VAL A 36 1.93 2.14 12.06
CA VAL A 36 3.26 2.49 11.51
C VAL A 36 3.60 1.64 10.29
N ILE A 37 3.41 0.32 10.39
CA ILE A 37 3.69 -0.59 9.27
C ILE A 37 2.78 -0.28 8.08
N ALA A 38 1.48 -0.07 8.32
CA ALA A 38 0.52 0.18 7.26
C ALA A 38 0.82 1.47 6.50
N VAL A 39 1.19 2.55 7.20
CA VAL A 39 1.63 3.82 6.57
C VAL A 39 2.87 3.60 5.72
N ILE A 40 3.90 2.92 6.24
CA ILE A 40 5.13 2.64 5.50
C ILE A 40 4.83 1.84 4.22
N VAL A 41 4.04 0.77 4.34
CA VAL A 41 3.65 -0.07 3.20
C VAL A 41 2.83 0.73 2.18
N GLY A 42 1.92 1.60 2.64
CA GLY A 42 1.13 2.47 1.77
C GLY A 42 1.97 3.45 0.95
N GLU A 43 2.95 4.09 1.60
CA GLU A 43 3.88 5.02 0.95
C GLU A 43 4.80 4.29 -0.05
N VAL A 44 5.30 3.11 0.31
CA VAL A 44 6.08 2.26 -0.61
C VAL A 44 5.23 1.86 -1.81
N ALA A 45 3.98 1.41 -1.60
CA ALA A 45 3.09 1.01 -2.67
C ALA A 45 2.79 2.16 -3.64
N LEU A 46 2.65 3.39 -3.13
CA LEU A 46 2.41 4.57 -3.95
C LEU A 46 3.54 4.88 -4.95
N VAL A 47 4.78 4.51 -4.63
CA VAL A 47 5.94 4.68 -5.54
C VAL A 47 6.21 3.41 -6.35
N ALA A 48 6.16 2.25 -5.69
CA ALA A 48 6.50 0.97 -6.29
C ALA A 48 5.49 0.57 -7.37
N ILE A 49 4.18 0.72 -7.13
CA ILE A 49 3.14 0.28 -8.08
C ILE A 49 3.25 1.01 -9.43
N PRO A 50 3.36 2.35 -9.49
CA PRO A 50 3.58 3.02 -10.77
C PRO A 50 4.91 2.66 -11.43
N ALA A 51 5.97 2.49 -10.64
CA ALA A 51 7.29 2.13 -11.18
C ALA A 51 7.28 0.74 -11.84
N ILE A 52 6.67 -0.25 -11.19
CA ILE A 52 6.52 -1.59 -11.77
C ILE A 52 5.48 -1.61 -12.90
N SER A 53 4.38 -0.88 -12.78
CA SER A 53 3.33 -0.86 -13.81
C SER A 53 3.77 -0.14 -15.08
N GLY A 54 4.59 0.92 -14.96
CA GLY A 54 5.20 1.59 -16.11
C GLY A 54 6.22 0.70 -16.84
N SER A 55 6.93 -0.15 -16.10
CA SER A 55 7.81 -1.16 -16.70
C SER A 55 7.07 -2.32 -17.38
N ALA A 56 5.79 -2.51 -17.07
CA ALA A 56 4.94 -3.58 -17.60
C ALA A 56 3.98 -3.12 -18.72
N ALA A 57 3.94 -1.83 -19.05
CA ALA A 57 3.17 -1.34 -20.19
C ALA A 57 3.74 -1.94 -21.48
N PRO A 58 2.90 -2.51 -22.38
CA PRO A 58 3.35 -2.90 -23.70
C PRO A 58 4.01 -1.69 -24.36
N LYS A 59 5.26 -1.82 -24.84
CA LYS A 59 5.83 -0.81 -25.74
C LYS A 59 4.82 -0.63 -26.87
N GLU A 60 4.24 0.56 -26.97
CA GLU A 60 3.56 0.97 -28.20
C GLU A 60 4.50 0.60 -29.34
N VAL A 61 3.98 -0.21 -30.26
CA VAL A 61 4.62 -0.46 -31.53
C VAL A 61 4.77 0.91 -32.17
N ALA A 62 6.00 1.41 -32.16
CA ALA A 62 6.41 2.51 -33.00
C ALA A 62 6.23 2.04 -34.45
N SER A 63 5.05 2.28 -35.02
CA SER A 63 4.79 2.32 -36.45
C SER A 63 4.10 3.66 -36.69
N GLU A 64 4.89 4.68 -37.00
CA GLU A 64 5.14 5.16 -38.37
C GLU A 64 4.05 6.18 -38.75
N GLU A 65 4.40 7.46 -38.58
CA GLU A 65 4.00 8.50 -39.55
C GLU A 65 4.83 8.33 -40.84
#